data_AF-A0AAX0ITA0-F1
#
_entry.id   AF-A0AAX0ITA0-F1
#
_cell.length_a   1.000
_cell.length_b   1.000
_cell.length_c   1.000
_cell.angle_alpha   90.00
_cell.angle_beta   90.00
_cell.angle_gamma   90.00
#
_symmetry.space_group_name_H-M   'P 1'
#
loop_
_entity.id
_entity.type
_entity.pdbx_description
1 polymer ?
#
loop_
_entity_poly.entity_id
_entity_poly.type
_entity_poly.pdbx_seq_one_letter_code
_entity_poly.pdbx_strand_id
1 'polypeptide(L)'
;MESKGRKWLGIIISIIVIVGFAYSRYRRYEAKQERNRAQQQQIENAKAVQEATKKIDEDAKNKLSEQLKDAAKKAGNIAKGIEKLKNAEMNKEIEDGYNIVKLDGKFLIVKDSDVDQAVELTGVTDAHVIPTNDQDRNQNYNVLVVKKDGEWRVVDETKKGEDVLVLTGETITADTKFRLKDKTLYIE
;
A
#
# COMPACT_ATOMS: atom_id res chain seq x y z
N MET A 1 -7.20 46.71 5.65
CA MET A 1 -5.89 46.05 5.56
C MET A 1 -5.98 44.74 6.31
N GLU A 2 -5.76 43.63 5.59
CA GLU A 2 -5.96 42.26 6.05
C GLU A 2 -4.98 41.90 7.18
N SER A 3 -5.48 41.56 8.37
CA SER A 3 -4.66 40.88 9.38
C SER A 3 -4.58 39.39 9.03
N LYS A 4 -3.69 39.05 8.09
CA LYS A 4 -3.39 37.65 7.75
C LYS A 4 -2.47 37.05 8.82
N GLY A 5 -2.84 35.85 9.28
CA GLY A 5 -1.91 34.92 9.92
C GLY A 5 -2.12 34.67 11.41
N ARG A 6 -3.32 34.28 11.83
CA ARG A 6 -3.52 33.62 13.13
C ARG A 6 -2.76 32.28 13.14
N LYS A 7 -1.70 32.25 13.95
CA LYS A 7 -1.32 31.19 14.91
C LYS A 7 -1.82 29.77 14.59
N TRP A 8 -0.93 28.92 14.08
CA TRP A 8 -0.96 27.48 14.38
C TRP A 8 0.39 27.10 14.99
N LEU A 9 0.51 27.38 16.30
CA LEU A 9 1.44 26.70 17.19
C LEU A 9 0.89 25.27 17.41
N GLY A 10 1.00 24.43 16.38
CA GLY A 10 0.70 23.01 16.47
C GLY A 10 1.87 22.33 17.18
N ILE A 11 1.59 21.91 18.41
CA ILE A 11 2.39 21.12 19.34
C ILE A 11 3.41 20.19 18.62
N ILE A 12 4.71 20.50 18.73
CA ILE A 12 5.81 19.62 18.28
C ILE A 12 5.99 18.53 19.33
N ILE A 13 5.46 17.34 19.11
CA ILE A 13 5.73 16.16 19.96
C ILE A 13 6.80 15.27 19.31
N SER A 14 7.46 14.51 20.17
CA SER A 14 8.80 13.96 20.09
C SER A 14 9.19 13.21 18.80
N ILE A 15 10.49 13.33 18.51
CA ILE A 15 11.23 13.05 17.27
C ILE A 15 11.69 11.59 17.23
N ILE A 16 11.35 10.83 16.18
CA ILE A 16 11.93 9.49 15.95
C ILE A 16 12.39 9.31 14.49
N VAL A 17 13.53 8.63 14.36
CA VAL A 17 14.33 8.49 13.13
C VAL A 17 13.86 7.34 12.25
N ILE A 18 13.40 7.61 11.02
CA ILE A 18 12.87 6.60 10.08
C ILE A 18 13.74 6.48 8.81
N VAL A 19 15.02 6.14 8.94
CA VAL A 19 15.95 6.15 7.77
C VAL A 19 15.65 5.02 6.77
N GLY A 20 15.51 3.78 7.26
CA GLY A 20 15.41 2.60 6.39
C GLY A 20 14.08 2.49 5.64
N PHE A 21 12.98 2.79 6.33
CA PHE A 21 11.64 2.74 5.75
C PHE A 21 11.41 3.86 4.72
N ALA A 22 11.82 5.10 5.02
CA ALA A 22 11.74 6.21 4.05
C ALA A 22 12.61 5.94 2.81
N TYR A 23 13.78 5.32 2.98
CA TYR A 23 14.63 4.91 1.85
C TYR A 23 13.99 3.81 0.98
N SER A 24 13.37 2.79 1.60
CA SER A 24 12.61 1.75 0.89
C SER A 24 11.46 2.36 0.08
N ARG A 25 10.75 3.35 0.65
CA ARG A 25 9.62 4.01 -0.01
C ARG A 25 10.06 4.86 -1.20
N TYR A 26 11.13 5.64 -1.03
CA TYR A 26 11.72 6.44 -2.11
C TYR A 26 12.12 5.62 -3.34
N ARG A 27 12.81 4.48 -3.15
CA ARG A 27 13.28 3.64 -4.27
C ARG A 27 12.11 3.11 -5.11
N ARG A 28 10.94 2.91 -4.51
CA ARG A 28 9.75 2.42 -5.23
C ARG A 28 9.07 3.49 -6.05
N TYR A 29 9.13 4.74 -5.60
CA TYR A 29 8.60 5.86 -6.36
C TYR A 29 9.33 6.00 -7.71
N GLU A 30 10.66 5.82 -7.73
CA GLU A 30 11.42 5.77 -8.98
C GLU A 30 11.09 4.52 -9.82
N ALA A 31 10.95 3.34 -9.18
CA ALA A 31 10.60 2.09 -9.86
C ALA A 31 9.14 2.03 -10.39
N LYS A 32 8.27 2.92 -9.93
CA LYS A 32 6.85 3.02 -10.36
C LYS A 32 6.73 3.40 -11.84
N GLN A 33 7.64 4.22 -12.34
CA GLN A 33 7.69 4.57 -13.78
C GLN A 33 8.09 3.38 -14.67
N GLU A 34 8.96 2.49 -14.19
CA GLU A 34 9.36 1.29 -14.93
C GLU A 34 8.29 0.19 -14.88
N ARG A 35 7.61 0.00 -13.74
CA ARG A 35 6.56 -1.01 -13.58
C ARG A 35 5.32 -0.73 -14.43
N ASN A 36 4.92 0.52 -14.58
CA ASN A 36 3.80 0.87 -15.46
C ASN A 36 4.13 0.54 -16.94
N ARG A 37 5.38 0.72 -17.38
CA ARG A 37 5.83 0.31 -18.71
C ARG A 37 5.88 -1.22 -18.85
N ALA A 38 6.33 -1.94 -17.83
CA ALA A 38 6.37 -3.40 -17.84
C ALA A 38 4.96 -4.03 -17.81
N GLN A 39 4.00 -3.44 -17.10
CA GLN A 39 2.61 -3.87 -17.12
C GLN A 39 1.93 -3.54 -18.46
N GLN A 40 2.18 -2.36 -19.04
CA GLN A 40 1.69 -2.02 -20.38
C GLN A 40 2.29 -2.94 -21.45
N GLN A 41 3.59 -3.24 -21.40
CA GLN A 41 4.22 -4.21 -22.28
C GLN A 41 3.66 -5.62 -22.10
N GLN A 42 3.31 -6.05 -20.88
CA GLN A 42 2.66 -7.35 -20.68
C GLN A 42 1.23 -7.37 -21.26
N ILE A 43 0.49 -6.26 -21.22
CA ILE A 43 -0.84 -6.14 -21.83
C ILE A 43 -0.75 -6.06 -23.36
N GLU A 44 0.21 -5.31 -23.91
CA GLU A 44 0.47 -5.23 -25.36
C GLU A 44 0.99 -6.56 -25.91
N ASN A 45 1.91 -7.22 -25.21
CA ASN A 45 2.38 -8.55 -25.56
C ASN A 45 1.26 -9.59 -25.46
N ALA A 46 0.38 -9.52 -24.46
CA ALA A 46 -0.78 -10.41 -24.38
C ALA A 46 -1.75 -10.21 -25.56
N LYS A 47 -1.96 -8.96 -26.01
CA LYS A 47 -2.72 -8.65 -27.24
C LYS A 47 -2.02 -9.15 -28.51
N ALA A 48 -0.72 -8.90 -28.65
CA ALA A 48 0.08 -9.35 -29.80
C ALA A 48 0.16 -10.90 -29.87
N VAL A 49 0.23 -11.56 -28.71
CA VAL A 49 0.15 -13.02 -28.58
C VAL A 49 -1.24 -13.53 -28.94
N GLN A 50 -2.33 -12.85 -28.55
CA GLN A 50 -3.68 -13.19 -28.99
C GLN A 50 -3.85 -13.06 -30.52
N GLU A 51 -3.26 -12.04 -31.13
CA GLU A 51 -3.25 -11.87 -32.59
C GLU A 51 -2.37 -12.91 -33.30
N ALA A 52 -1.22 -13.28 -32.74
CA ALA A 52 -0.36 -14.36 -33.23
C ALA A 52 -0.99 -15.76 -33.07
N THR A 53 -1.84 -15.95 -32.04
CA THR A 53 -2.61 -17.20 -31.81
C THR A 53 -3.58 -17.51 -32.95
N LYS A 54 -3.95 -16.53 -33.78
CA LYS A 54 -4.73 -16.78 -35.00
C LYS A 54 -3.93 -17.47 -36.11
N LYS A 55 -2.61 -17.68 -35.97
CA LYS A 55 -1.78 -18.17 -37.09
C LYS A 55 -0.99 -19.47 -36.94
N ILE A 56 -0.62 -20.06 -35.78
CA ILE A 56 0.24 -21.28 -35.80
C ILE A 56 0.01 -22.31 -34.66
N ASP A 57 0.00 -23.59 -35.09
CA ASP A 57 0.26 -24.95 -34.51
C ASP A 57 -0.18 -25.43 -33.10
N GLU A 58 -0.49 -26.73 -33.03
CA GLU A 58 -1.02 -27.43 -31.84
C GLU A 58 -0.03 -27.55 -30.67
N ASP A 59 1.28 -27.51 -30.92
CA ASP A 59 2.30 -27.62 -29.86
C ASP A 59 2.47 -26.30 -29.07
N ALA A 60 2.27 -25.15 -29.73
CA ALA A 60 2.28 -23.83 -29.09
C ALA A 60 1.04 -23.60 -28.21
N LYS A 61 -0.10 -24.24 -28.53
CA LYS A 61 -1.31 -24.22 -27.70
C LYS A 61 -1.07 -24.78 -26.30
N ASN A 62 -0.23 -25.79 -26.11
CA ASN A 62 -0.05 -26.43 -24.81
C ASN A 62 0.72 -25.54 -23.81
N LYS A 63 1.80 -24.88 -24.26
CA LYS A 63 2.53 -23.89 -23.44
C LYS A 63 1.71 -22.63 -23.18
N LEU A 64 0.97 -22.16 -24.18
CA LEU A 64 0.11 -20.99 -24.06
C LEU A 64 -1.10 -21.27 -23.16
N SER A 65 -1.66 -22.48 -23.20
CA SER A 65 -2.80 -22.86 -22.36
C SER A 65 -2.44 -23.05 -20.90
N GLU A 66 -1.21 -23.46 -20.55
CA GLU A 66 -0.75 -23.41 -19.15
C GLU A 66 -0.58 -21.96 -18.65
N GLN A 67 0.07 -21.09 -19.43
CA GLN A 67 0.21 -19.67 -19.06
C GLN A 67 -1.15 -18.95 -18.99
N LEU A 68 -2.08 -19.27 -19.90
CA LEU A 68 -3.46 -18.76 -19.88
C LEU A 68 -4.26 -19.35 -18.73
N LYS A 69 -4.02 -20.59 -18.30
CA LYS A 69 -4.65 -21.18 -17.11
C LYS A 69 -4.24 -20.45 -15.84
N ASP A 70 -2.96 -20.15 -15.68
CA ASP A 70 -2.49 -19.40 -14.50
C ASP A 70 -2.96 -17.95 -14.53
N ALA A 71 -2.97 -17.31 -15.71
CA ALA A 71 -3.57 -15.98 -15.87
C ALA A 71 -5.08 -15.97 -15.59
N ALA A 72 -5.82 -16.97 -16.06
CA ALA A 72 -7.26 -17.12 -15.81
C ALA A 72 -7.57 -17.44 -14.34
N LYS A 73 -6.76 -18.28 -13.68
CA LYS A 73 -6.85 -18.53 -12.23
C LYS A 73 -6.59 -17.25 -11.45
N LYS A 74 -5.54 -16.50 -11.80
CA LYS A 74 -5.22 -15.23 -11.15
C LYS A 74 -6.34 -14.21 -11.34
N ALA A 75 -6.88 -14.08 -12.55
CA ALA A 75 -8.04 -13.21 -12.83
C ALA A 75 -9.30 -13.65 -12.06
N GLY A 76 -9.56 -14.96 -11.98
CA GLY A 76 -10.68 -15.51 -11.20
C GLY A 76 -10.53 -15.25 -9.69
N ASN A 77 -9.32 -15.37 -9.15
CA ASN A 77 -9.03 -15.07 -7.75
C ASN A 77 -9.17 -13.57 -7.47
N ILE A 78 -8.72 -12.70 -8.37
CA ILE A 78 -8.93 -11.25 -8.27
C ILE A 78 -10.42 -10.92 -8.27
N ALA A 79 -11.22 -11.51 -9.16
CA ALA A 79 -12.66 -11.28 -9.20
C ALA A 79 -13.36 -11.69 -7.89
N LYS A 80 -13.02 -12.87 -7.35
CA LYS A 80 -13.50 -13.33 -6.04
C LYS A 80 -13.02 -12.44 -4.89
N GLY A 81 -11.78 -11.99 -4.94
CA GLY A 81 -11.20 -11.05 -3.98
C GLY A 81 -11.97 -9.74 -3.96
N ILE A 82 -12.21 -9.14 -5.12
CA ILE A 82 -13.02 -7.92 -5.26
C ILE A 82 -14.42 -8.11 -4.67
N GLU A 83 -15.06 -9.26 -4.91
CA GLU A 83 -16.38 -9.55 -4.34
C GLU A 83 -16.35 -9.65 -2.81
N LYS A 84 -15.35 -10.34 -2.23
CA LYS A 84 -15.14 -10.38 -0.76
C LYS A 84 -14.89 -8.97 -0.20
N LEU A 85 -14.09 -8.16 -0.90
CA LEU A 85 -13.72 -6.81 -0.47
C LEU A 85 -14.87 -5.80 -0.52
N LYS A 86 -15.95 -6.06 -1.30
CA LYS A 86 -17.15 -5.19 -1.29
C LYS A 86 -17.85 -5.16 0.07
N ASN A 87 -17.76 -6.25 0.81
CA ASN A 87 -18.39 -6.39 2.13
C ASN A 87 -17.42 -6.05 3.28
N ALA A 88 -16.22 -5.57 2.96
CA ALA A 88 -15.26 -5.18 3.97
C ALA A 88 -15.76 -3.93 4.74
N GLU A 89 -15.61 -3.95 6.06
CA GLU A 89 -15.90 -2.81 6.93
C GLU A 89 -14.98 -1.61 6.62
N MET A 90 -13.78 -1.90 6.12
CA MET A 90 -12.80 -0.92 5.69
C MET A 90 -12.03 -1.47 4.51
N ASN A 91 -11.75 -0.62 3.52
CA ASN A 91 -10.81 -0.91 2.45
C ASN A 91 -10.18 0.41 2.01
N LYS A 92 -8.97 0.69 2.51
CA LYS A 92 -8.23 1.91 2.19
C LYS A 92 -6.93 1.54 1.49
N GLU A 93 -6.69 2.19 0.36
CA GLU A 93 -5.40 2.10 -0.34
C GLU A 93 -4.30 2.72 0.53
N ILE A 94 -3.19 2.01 0.66
CA ILE A 94 -1.95 2.51 1.24
C ILE A 94 -1.15 3.09 0.07
N GLU A 95 -0.53 2.23 -0.72
CA GLU A 95 0.18 2.57 -1.96
C GLU A 95 0.63 1.30 -2.70
N ASP A 96 1.02 1.41 -3.97
CA ASP A 96 1.62 0.31 -4.76
C ASP A 96 0.75 -0.96 -4.83
N GLY A 97 -0.58 -0.80 -4.85
CA GLY A 97 -1.54 -1.90 -4.86
C GLY A 97 -1.76 -2.58 -3.51
N TYR A 98 -1.14 -2.07 -2.43
CA TYR A 98 -1.41 -2.51 -1.08
C TYR A 98 -2.58 -1.72 -0.48
N ASN A 99 -3.50 -2.45 0.14
CA ASN A 99 -4.63 -1.90 0.87
C ASN A 99 -4.63 -2.44 2.30
N ILE A 100 -5.03 -1.61 3.25
CA ILE A 100 -5.48 -2.07 4.55
C ILE A 100 -6.97 -2.33 4.48
N VAL A 101 -7.37 -3.55 4.84
CA VAL A 101 -8.75 -4.02 4.78
C VAL A 101 -9.18 -4.47 6.16
N LYS A 102 -10.41 -4.15 6.56
CA LYS A 102 -11.05 -4.74 7.72
C LYS A 102 -12.17 -5.67 7.25
N LEU A 103 -11.98 -6.96 7.45
CA LEU A 103 -12.92 -8.01 7.04
C LEU A 103 -13.17 -8.93 8.23
N ASP A 104 -14.45 -9.17 8.54
CA ASP A 104 -14.87 -10.00 9.67
C ASP A 104 -14.20 -9.60 11.00
N GLY A 105 -14.11 -8.28 11.27
CA GLY A 105 -13.47 -7.73 12.47
C GLY A 105 -11.94 -7.75 12.46
N LYS A 106 -11.29 -8.32 11.44
CA LYS A 106 -9.83 -8.46 11.35
C LYS A 106 -9.20 -7.49 10.38
N PHE A 107 -8.04 -6.95 10.75
CA PHE A 107 -7.24 -6.10 9.87
C PHE A 107 -6.28 -6.93 9.02
N LEU A 108 -6.33 -6.72 7.71
CA LEU A 108 -5.59 -7.47 6.70
C LEU A 108 -4.83 -6.51 5.77
N ILE A 109 -3.56 -6.79 5.50
CA ILE A 109 -2.85 -6.19 4.36
C ILE A 109 -3.14 -7.04 3.13
N VAL A 110 -3.78 -6.44 2.13
CA VAL A 110 -4.13 -7.09 0.86
C VAL A 110 -3.33 -6.44 -0.24
N LYS A 111 -2.71 -7.25 -1.11
CA LYS A 111 -1.98 -6.77 -2.27
C LYS A 111 -2.72 -7.14 -3.55
N ASP A 112 -2.88 -6.19 -4.46
CA ASP A 112 -3.49 -6.40 -5.79
C ASP A 112 -4.89 -7.06 -5.71
N SER A 113 -5.65 -6.74 -4.66
CA SER A 113 -6.95 -7.35 -4.33
C SER A 113 -6.94 -8.87 -4.07
N ASP A 114 -5.78 -9.49 -3.88
CA ASP A 114 -5.64 -10.91 -3.60
C ASP A 114 -5.84 -11.18 -2.10
N VAL A 115 -7.09 -11.44 -1.71
CA VAL A 115 -7.49 -11.71 -0.32
C VAL A 115 -6.95 -13.06 0.17
N ASP A 116 -6.72 -14.02 -0.72
CA ASP A 116 -6.26 -15.35 -0.33
C ASP A 116 -4.77 -15.35 0.08
N GLN A 117 -4.01 -14.34 -0.35
CA GLN A 117 -2.63 -14.06 0.10
C GLN A 117 -2.52 -12.93 1.12
N ALA A 118 -3.65 -12.50 1.69
CA ALA A 118 -3.66 -11.41 2.65
C ALA A 118 -2.89 -11.75 3.93
N VAL A 119 -2.25 -10.74 4.51
CA VAL A 119 -1.55 -10.85 5.79
C VAL A 119 -2.44 -10.30 6.90
N GLU A 120 -2.82 -11.14 7.85
CA GLU A 120 -3.54 -10.71 9.05
C GLU A 120 -2.60 -9.97 10.03
N LEU A 121 -3.04 -8.80 10.49
CA LEU A 121 -2.37 -8.01 11.50
C LEU A 121 -2.91 -8.36 12.89
N THR A 122 -2.31 -9.38 13.52
CA THR A 122 -2.75 -9.89 14.82
C THR A 122 -2.62 -8.84 15.93
N GLY A 123 -3.62 -8.73 16.79
CA GLY A 123 -3.64 -7.80 17.93
C GLY A 123 -3.93 -6.34 17.54
N VAL A 124 -4.19 -6.06 16.25
CA VAL A 124 -4.57 -4.73 15.79
C VAL A 124 -6.05 -4.47 16.07
N THR A 125 -6.33 -3.37 16.73
CA THR A 125 -7.70 -2.92 17.07
C THR A 125 -8.18 -1.76 16.20
N ASP A 126 -7.24 -1.00 15.62
CA ASP A 126 -7.54 0.14 14.76
C ASP A 126 -6.42 0.35 13.74
N ALA A 127 -6.74 0.92 12.58
CA ALA A 127 -5.76 1.18 11.53
C ALA A 127 -6.11 2.44 10.73
N HIS A 128 -5.09 3.23 10.44
CA HIS A 128 -5.18 4.45 9.65
C HIS A 128 -4.10 4.49 8.58
N VAL A 129 -4.48 5.00 7.40
CA VAL A 129 -3.55 5.34 6.33
C VAL A 129 -3.30 6.83 6.45
N ILE A 130 -2.08 7.20 6.88
CA ILE A 130 -1.71 8.57 7.20
C ILE A 130 -0.91 9.17 6.04
N PRO A 131 -1.39 10.27 5.43
CA PRO A 131 -0.62 10.97 4.41
C PRO A 131 0.63 11.58 5.05
N THR A 132 1.78 11.38 4.40
CA THR A 132 3.10 11.78 4.88
C THR A 132 3.80 12.63 3.84
N ASN A 133 4.19 13.85 4.22
CA ASN A 133 5.02 14.73 3.42
C ASN A 133 6.50 14.58 3.81
N ASP A 134 7.30 13.96 2.95
CA ASP A 134 8.75 13.86 3.10
C ASP A 134 9.41 15.09 2.45
N GLN A 135 9.86 16.01 3.32
CA GLN A 135 10.52 17.25 2.92
C GLN A 135 11.98 17.04 2.49
N ASP A 136 12.64 16.00 2.99
CA ASP A 136 14.02 15.70 2.63
C ASP A 136 14.11 15.25 1.17
N ARG A 137 13.06 14.57 0.70
CA ARG A 137 12.98 14.01 -0.66
C ARG A 137 11.96 14.73 -1.56
N ASN A 138 11.25 15.72 -1.03
CA ASN A 138 10.15 16.41 -1.70
C ASN A 138 9.11 15.44 -2.27
N GLN A 139 8.68 14.47 -1.46
CA GLN A 139 7.75 13.40 -1.84
C GLN A 139 6.56 13.35 -0.90
N ASN A 140 5.44 12.85 -1.43
CA ASN A 140 4.27 12.51 -0.63
C ASN A 140 4.01 11.02 -0.76
N TYR A 141 3.81 10.34 0.35
CA TYR A 141 3.43 8.94 0.39
C TYR A 141 2.51 8.67 1.57
N ASN A 142 1.86 7.52 1.57
CA ASN A 142 1.03 7.09 2.68
C ASN A 142 1.77 6.12 3.59
N VAL A 143 1.52 6.24 4.89
CA VAL A 143 2.05 5.36 5.93
C VAL A 143 0.91 4.60 6.60
N LEU A 144 1.07 3.29 6.76
CA LEU A 144 0.13 2.50 7.54
C LEU A 144 0.48 2.61 9.03
N VAL A 145 -0.48 3.11 9.80
CA VAL A 145 -0.40 3.23 11.26
C VAL A 145 -1.47 2.35 11.89
N VAL A 146 -1.09 1.52 12.83
CA VAL A 146 -1.98 0.56 13.48
C VAL A 146 -1.94 0.71 14.99
N LYS A 147 -3.09 0.54 15.63
CA LYS A 147 -3.19 0.44 17.09
C LYS A 147 -3.09 -1.02 17.48
N LYS A 148 -1.99 -1.41 18.08
CA LYS A 148 -1.69 -2.78 18.49
C LYS A 148 -1.32 -2.79 19.96
N ASP A 149 -1.95 -3.68 20.73
CA ASP A 149 -1.72 -3.81 22.17
C ASP A 149 -1.89 -2.49 22.95
N GLY A 150 -2.76 -1.60 22.46
CA GLY A 150 -3.04 -0.29 23.06
C GLY A 150 -2.16 0.86 22.56
N GLU A 151 -1.09 0.58 21.82
CA GLU A 151 -0.14 1.58 21.31
C GLU A 151 -0.25 1.77 19.80
N TRP A 152 -0.03 3.00 19.34
CA TRP A 152 0.05 3.29 17.91
C TRP A 152 1.44 2.96 17.37
N ARG A 153 1.50 2.32 16.21
CA ARG A 153 2.76 1.91 15.55
C ARG A 153 2.65 2.13 14.05
N VAL A 154 3.74 2.61 13.45
CA VAL A 154 3.94 2.53 12.00
C VAL A 154 4.37 1.11 11.66
N VAL A 155 3.77 0.52 10.63
CA VAL A 155 4.13 -0.81 10.14
C VAL A 155 4.47 -0.77 8.65
N ASP A 156 5.32 -1.70 8.21
CA ASP A 156 5.71 -1.86 6.80
C ASP A 156 4.81 -2.90 6.13
N GLU A 157 3.93 -2.45 5.22
CA GLU A 157 2.97 -3.31 4.52
C GLU A 157 3.65 -4.38 3.64
N THR A 158 4.90 -4.13 3.31
CA THR A 158 5.71 -4.87 2.35
C THR A 158 6.53 -5.95 3.03
N LYS A 159 6.70 -5.82 4.34
CA LYS A 159 7.29 -6.80 5.25
C LYS A 159 6.24 -7.46 6.14
N LYS A 160 5.04 -7.69 5.59
CA LYS A 160 3.95 -8.38 6.28
C LYS A 160 3.52 -7.68 7.58
N GLY A 161 3.57 -6.34 7.61
CA GLY A 161 3.15 -5.56 8.77
C GLY A 161 4.17 -5.54 9.92
N GLU A 162 5.46 -5.67 9.61
CA GLU A 162 6.52 -5.54 10.61
C GLU A 162 6.51 -4.14 11.23
N ASP A 163 6.66 -4.06 12.55
CA ASP A 163 6.72 -2.81 13.31
C ASP A 163 7.95 -2.00 12.89
N VAL A 164 7.74 -0.76 12.42
CA VAL A 164 8.80 0.17 12.00
C VAL A 164 9.10 1.16 13.12
N LEU A 165 8.04 1.70 13.73
CA LEU A 165 8.13 2.77 14.70
C LEU A 165 6.96 2.69 15.68
N VAL A 166 7.23 2.81 16.98
CA VAL A 166 6.19 2.99 18.00
C VAL A 166 5.96 4.48 18.24
N LEU A 167 4.69 4.90 18.23
CA LEU A 167 4.23 6.27 18.44
C LEU A 167 3.68 6.41 19.87
N THR A 168 4.57 6.30 20.86
CA THR A 168 4.21 6.29 22.28
C THR A 168 3.58 7.60 22.74
N GLY A 169 2.43 7.53 23.42
CA GLY A 169 1.77 8.70 24.03
C GLY A 169 0.96 9.57 23.06
N GLU A 170 0.94 9.23 21.78
CA GLU A 170 0.26 10.02 20.74
C GLU A 170 -1.18 9.56 20.53
N THR A 171 -2.08 10.52 20.32
CA THR A 171 -3.43 10.22 19.82
C THR A 171 -3.42 10.35 18.30
N ILE A 172 -3.35 9.20 17.61
CA ILE A 172 -3.51 9.16 16.16
C ILE A 172 -4.99 9.03 15.82
N THR A 173 -5.44 9.80 14.83
CA THR A 173 -6.79 9.72 14.27
C THR A 173 -6.70 9.61 12.75
N ALA A 174 -7.84 9.41 12.09
CA ALA A 174 -7.90 9.37 10.63
C ALA A 174 -7.52 10.71 9.95
N ASP A 175 -7.57 11.83 10.70
CA ASP A 175 -7.25 13.17 10.19
C ASP A 175 -5.80 13.58 10.44
N THR A 176 -5.05 12.78 11.20
CA THR A 176 -3.64 13.01 11.47
C THR A 176 -2.85 13.12 10.16
N LYS A 177 -1.87 14.03 10.12
CA LYS A 177 -0.91 14.14 9.02
C LYS A 177 0.49 13.98 9.56
N PHE A 178 1.37 13.42 8.71
CA PHE A 178 2.78 13.34 9.04
C PHE A 178 3.62 14.22 8.14
N ARG A 179 4.70 14.74 8.71
CA ARG A 179 5.78 15.39 7.98
C ARG A 179 7.08 14.70 8.35
N LEU A 180 7.85 14.24 7.37
CA LEU A 180 9.19 13.70 7.57
C LEU A 180 10.22 14.76 7.15
N LYS A 181 11.12 15.13 8.05
CA LYS A 181 12.22 16.05 7.78
C LYS A 181 13.42 15.72 8.64
N ASP A 182 14.63 15.78 8.09
CA ASP A 182 15.88 15.44 8.75
C ASP A 182 15.79 14.05 9.42
N LYS A 183 15.21 13.09 8.69
CA LYS A 183 14.87 11.72 9.15
C LYS A 183 13.88 11.64 10.30
N THR A 184 13.33 12.75 10.77
CA THR A 184 12.42 12.84 11.91
C THR A 184 10.97 12.90 11.45
N LEU A 185 10.13 12.03 12.01
CA LEU A 185 8.68 12.08 11.80
C LEU A 185 8.04 13.08 12.77
N TYR A 186 7.27 14.01 12.22
CA TYR A 186 6.46 15.00 12.93
C TYR A 186 4.99 14.73 12.69
N ILE A 187 4.17 14.95 13.72
CA ILE A 187 2.71 14.86 13.67
C ILE A 187 2.15 16.29 13.53
N GLU A 188 1.21 16.49 12.61
CA GLU A 188 0.57 17.79 12.32
C GLU A 188 -0.94 17.79 12.58
#